data_AF-A0A352M3A8-F1
#
_entry.id   AF-A0A352M3A8-F1
#
_cell.length_a   1.000
_cell.length_b   1.000
_cell.length_c   1.000
_cell.angle_alpha   90.00
_cell.angle_beta   90.00
_cell.angle_gamma   90.00
#
_symmetry.space_group_name_H-M   'P 1'
#
loop_
_entity.id
_entity.type
_entity.pdbx_description
1 polymer ?
#
loop_
_entity_poly.entity_id
_entity_poly.type
_entity_poly.pdbx_seq_one_letter_code
_entity_poly.pdbx_strand_id
1 'polypeptide(L)'
;YAHIKRLNQIRRAVPALQKAPMSHFSEWGSGMCFVRDHNKGESYAVVGLAAGSGQDICVSGVLNGVYKDAVTGNVINVSNGSISFHVKGCSAGVWVLNGPGKIGSDGEFLK
;
A
#
# COMPACT_ATOMS: atom_id res chain seq x y z
N TYR A 1 2.49 -16.14 -12.88
CA TYR A 1 3.91 -15.70 -12.86
C TYR A 1 4.11 -14.19 -12.98
N ALA A 2 3.34 -13.45 -13.79
CA ALA A 2 3.52 -12.00 -13.96
C ALA A 2 3.34 -11.18 -12.66
N HIS A 3 2.35 -11.53 -11.83
CA HIS A 3 2.09 -10.82 -10.57
C HIS A 3 3.23 -10.95 -9.55
N ILE A 4 3.90 -12.12 -9.47
CA ILE A 4 5.04 -12.33 -8.57
C ILE A 4 6.24 -11.46 -8.98
N LYS A 5 6.49 -11.31 -10.29
CA LYS A 5 7.56 -10.42 -10.79
C LYS A 5 7.30 -8.96 -10.39
N ARG A 6 6.07 -8.48 -10.55
CA ARG A 6 5.69 -7.12 -10.14
C ARG A 6 5.76 -6.93 -8.62
N LEU A 7 5.34 -7.92 -7.85
CA LEU A 7 5.48 -7.91 -6.39
C LEU A 7 6.96 -7.77 -5.97
N ASN A 8 7.85 -8.52 -6.62
CA ASN A 8 9.29 -8.43 -6.36
C ASN A 8 9.88 -7.07 -6.74
N GLN A 9 9.39 -6.44 -7.82
CA GLN A 9 9.78 -5.07 -8.19
C GLN A 9 9.33 -4.05 -7.13
N ILE A 10 8.07 -4.12 -6.68
CA ILE A 10 7.53 -3.26 -5.62
C ILE A 10 8.32 -3.45 -4.32
N ARG A 11 8.58 -4.70 -3.91
CA ARG A 11 9.40 -5.01 -2.74
C ARG A 11 10.82 -4.46 -2.88
N ARG A 12 11.43 -4.47 -4.07
CA ARG A 12 12.77 -3.91 -4.29
C ARG A 12 12.81 -2.39 -4.20
N ALA A 13 11.77 -1.72 -4.67
CA ALA A 13 11.72 -0.26 -4.71
C ALA A 13 11.32 0.39 -3.38
N VAL A 14 10.65 -0.36 -2.49
CA VAL A 14 10.16 0.17 -1.21
C VAL A 14 10.87 -0.57 -0.06
N PRO A 15 11.93 0.03 0.53
CA PRO A 15 12.66 -0.57 1.65
C PRO A 15 11.78 -0.99 2.83
N ALA A 16 10.71 -0.25 3.11
CA ALA A 16 9.74 -0.58 4.15
C ALA A 16 9.11 -1.97 3.99
N LEU A 17 8.84 -2.41 2.77
CA LEU A 17 8.22 -3.71 2.51
C LEU A 17 9.18 -4.89 2.73
N GLN A 18 10.49 -4.63 2.83
CA GLN A 18 11.50 -5.65 3.11
C GLN A 18 11.87 -5.73 4.58
N LYS A 19 12.05 -4.57 5.23
CA LYS A 19 12.76 -4.47 6.52
C LYS A 19 11.95 -3.86 7.65
N ALA A 20 10.82 -3.21 7.37
CA ALA A 20 10.10 -2.48 8.41
C ALA A 20 9.29 -3.42 9.32
N PRO A 21 9.22 -3.12 10.64
CA PRO A 21 8.19 -3.70 11.50
C PRO A 21 6.79 -3.39 10.96
N MET A 22 5.85 -4.31 11.21
CA MET A 22 4.44 -4.13 10.89
C MET A 22 3.72 -3.47 12.07
N SER A 23 2.90 -2.45 11.80
CA SER A 23 2.03 -1.80 12.78
C SER A 23 0.64 -1.52 12.20
N HIS A 24 -0.28 -1.00 13.03
CA HIS A 24 -1.64 -0.61 12.61
C HIS A 24 -2.33 -1.69 11.76
N PHE A 25 -2.24 -2.93 12.23
CA PHE A 25 -2.80 -4.09 11.57
C PHE A 25 -4.29 -4.20 11.86
N SER A 26 -5.08 -4.37 10.80
CA SER A 26 -6.49 -4.73 10.90
C SER A 26 -6.81 -5.75 9.82
N GLU A 27 -7.58 -6.76 10.17
CA GLU A 27 -8.04 -7.81 9.26
C GLU A 27 -9.52 -8.07 9.50
N TRP A 28 -10.25 -8.25 8.41
CA TRP A 28 -11.64 -8.66 8.38
C TRP A 28 -11.83 -9.65 7.22
N GLY A 29 -12.96 -10.35 7.18
CA GLY A 29 -13.12 -11.56 6.35
C GLY A 29 -12.70 -11.46 4.87
N SER A 30 -12.75 -10.27 4.25
CA SER A 30 -12.36 -10.05 2.86
C SER A 30 -11.32 -8.95 2.65
N GLY A 31 -10.73 -8.42 3.73
CA GLY A 31 -9.76 -7.34 3.61
C GLY A 31 -8.79 -7.28 4.78
N MET A 32 -7.60 -6.76 4.51
CA MET A 32 -6.62 -6.50 5.56
C MET A 32 -5.85 -5.22 5.24
N CYS A 33 -5.46 -4.49 6.28
CA CYS A 33 -4.57 -3.36 6.15
C CYS A 33 -3.48 -3.38 7.22
N PHE A 34 -2.33 -2.80 6.88
CA PHE A 34 -1.22 -2.65 7.80
C PHE A 34 -0.28 -1.54 7.34
N VAL A 35 0.50 -1.03 8.29
CA VAL A 35 1.52 -0.01 8.06
C VAL A 35 2.90 -0.62 8.23
N ARG A 36 3.83 -0.22 7.36
CA ARG A 36 5.25 -0.54 7.40
C ARG A 36 6.02 0.76 7.54
N ASP A 37 6.66 0.96 8.69
CA ASP A 37 7.51 2.11 8.97
C ASP A 37 8.97 1.67 9.13
N HIS A 38 9.81 2.03 8.16
CA HIS A 38 11.25 1.82 8.23
C HIS A 38 11.96 3.08 8.68
N ASN A 39 12.79 2.92 9.72
CA ASN A 39 13.69 3.95 10.23
C ASN A 39 12.99 5.29 10.54
N LYS A 40 11.81 5.23 11.18
CA LYS A 40 11.02 6.39 11.62
C LYS A 40 10.64 7.35 10.49
N GLY A 41 10.10 6.81 9.40
CA GLY A 41 9.59 7.58 8.27
C GLY A 41 10.55 7.73 7.09
N GLU A 42 11.76 7.15 7.13
CA GLU A 42 12.66 7.12 5.97
C GLU A 42 12.04 6.34 4.80
N SER A 43 11.34 5.24 5.11
CA SER A 43 10.48 4.57 4.16
C SER A 43 9.19 4.18 4.88
N TYR A 44 8.07 4.74 4.42
CA TYR A 44 6.77 4.53 5.05
C TYR A 44 5.75 4.08 4.01
N ALA A 45 5.11 2.95 4.26
CA ALA A 45 4.11 2.38 3.35
C ALA A 45 2.86 1.91 4.11
N VAL A 46 1.70 2.29 3.60
CA VAL A 46 0.40 1.77 4.02
C VAL A 46 -0.07 0.77 2.98
N VAL A 47 -0.36 -0.45 3.41
CA VAL A 47 -0.79 -1.53 2.54
C VAL A 47 -2.21 -1.90 2.89
N GLY A 48 -3.05 -2.00 1.87
CA GLY A 48 -4.40 -2.55 1.95
C GLY A 48 -4.58 -3.66 0.93
N LEU A 49 -5.21 -4.75 1.33
CA LEU A 49 -5.45 -5.94 0.51
C LEU A 49 -6.93 -6.28 0.55
N ALA A 50 -7.48 -6.68 -0.59
CA ALA A 50 -8.86 -7.09 -0.72
C ALA A 50 -8.92 -8.50 -1.33
N ALA A 51 -9.40 -9.47 -0.56
CA ALA A 51 -9.60 -10.84 -1.00
C ALA A 51 -11.06 -11.01 -1.47
N GLY A 52 -11.27 -11.30 -2.75
CA GLY A 52 -12.60 -11.57 -3.32
C GLY A 52 -13.30 -10.34 -3.90
N SER A 53 -13.79 -9.42 -3.07
CA SER A 53 -14.54 -8.23 -3.51
C SER A 53 -13.81 -6.92 -3.20
N GLY A 54 -14.22 -5.82 -3.84
CA GLY A 54 -13.63 -4.51 -3.55
C GLY A 54 -13.86 -4.10 -2.09
N GLN A 55 -12.86 -3.49 -1.46
CA GLN A 55 -12.90 -3.04 -0.06
C GLN A 55 -12.52 -1.58 0.03
N ASP A 56 -13.30 -0.81 0.79
CA ASP A 56 -12.92 0.52 1.24
C ASP A 56 -12.11 0.40 2.53
N ILE A 57 -10.88 0.90 2.48
CA ILE A 57 -9.91 0.78 3.58
C ILE A 57 -9.63 2.17 4.12
N CYS A 58 -9.76 2.33 5.44
CA CYS A 58 -9.39 3.53 6.16
C CYS A 58 -8.35 3.14 7.23
N VAL A 59 -7.22 3.84 7.24
CA VAL A 59 -6.14 3.61 8.21
C VAL A 59 -5.84 4.93 8.92
N SER A 60 -6.11 4.97 10.22
CA SER A 60 -5.80 6.11 11.10
C SER A 60 -4.44 5.93 11.77
N GLY A 61 -3.90 7.03 12.31
CA GLY A 61 -2.58 7.03 12.96
C GLY A 61 -1.42 7.03 11.96
N VAL A 62 -1.67 7.45 10.71
CA VAL A 62 -0.65 7.51 9.67
C VAL A 62 0.04 8.88 9.63
N LEU A 63 1.25 8.94 9.07
CA LEU A 63 1.97 10.20 8.90
C LEU A 63 1.27 11.09 7.86
N ASN A 64 1.29 12.40 8.08
CA ASN A 64 0.82 13.36 7.07
C ASN A 64 1.82 13.48 5.91
N GLY A 65 1.30 13.68 4.71
CA GLY A 65 2.09 13.92 3.50
C GLY A 65 1.48 13.31 2.24
N VAL A 66 2.27 13.29 1.18
CA VAL A 66 1.84 12.85 -0.14
C VAL A 66 2.14 11.37 -0.30
N TYR A 67 1.10 10.55 -0.36
CA TYR A 67 1.19 9.12 -0.64
C TYR A 67 1.00 8.88 -2.13
N LYS A 68 1.85 8.03 -2.69
CA LYS A 68 1.68 7.54 -4.06
C LYS A 68 1.51 6.03 -4.05
N ASP A 69 0.50 5.55 -4.75
CA ASP A 69 0.24 4.13 -4.89
C ASP A 69 1.23 3.50 -5.87
N ALA A 70 1.96 2.48 -5.40
CA ALA A 70 2.91 1.72 -6.20
C ALA A 70 2.22 0.79 -7.21
N VAL A 71 0.91 0.53 -7.04
CA VAL A 71 0.13 -0.30 -7.95
C VAL A 71 -0.49 0.54 -9.07
N THR A 72 -1.35 1.50 -8.75
CA THR A 72 -2.08 2.28 -9.76
C THR A 72 -1.35 3.56 -10.19
N GLY A 73 -0.48 4.11 -9.33
CA GLY A 73 0.12 5.44 -9.54
C GLY A 73 -0.71 6.59 -8.98
N ASN A 74 -1.86 6.32 -8.38
CA ASN A 74 -2.71 7.34 -7.77
C ASN A 74 -1.98 8.07 -6.64
N VAL A 75 -2.43 9.29 -6.35
CA VAL A 75 -1.84 10.15 -5.33
C VAL A 75 -2.90 10.58 -4.33
N ILE A 76 -2.60 10.46 -3.04
CA ILE A 76 -3.45 10.95 -1.95
C ILE A 76 -2.58 11.86 -1.07
N ASN A 77 -3.09 13.06 -0.77
CA ASN A 77 -2.48 13.94 0.21
C ASN A 77 -3.19 13.79 1.56
N VAL A 78 -2.45 13.35 2.58
CA VAL A 78 -2.96 13.14 3.93
C VAL A 78 -2.57 14.32 4.81
N SER A 79 -3.57 14.96 5.44
CA SER A 79 -3.37 16.11 6.33
C SER A 79 -3.95 15.91 7.73
N ASN A 80 -4.78 14.89 7.93
CA ASN A 80 -5.52 14.62 9.16
C ASN A 80 -5.09 13.32 9.86
N GLY A 81 -3.92 12.77 9.53
CA GLY A 81 -3.39 11.55 10.13
C GLY A 81 -4.19 10.29 9.79
N SER A 82 -4.98 10.32 8.72
CA SER A 82 -5.77 9.19 8.23
C SER A 82 -5.72 9.11 6.71
N ILE A 83 -5.62 7.90 6.17
CA ILE A 83 -5.67 7.65 4.72
C ILE A 83 -6.82 6.71 4.40
N SER A 84 -7.62 7.07 3.39
CA SER A 84 -8.76 6.28 2.92
C SER A 84 -8.62 6.00 1.43
N PHE A 85 -8.81 4.75 1.03
CA PHE A 85 -8.71 4.34 -0.37
C PHE A 85 -9.51 3.07 -0.65
N HIS A 86 -9.91 2.90 -1.92
CA HIS A 86 -10.60 1.71 -2.39
C HIS A 86 -9.63 0.73 -3.05
N VAL A 87 -9.71 -0.54 -2.67
CA VAL A 87 -8.92 -1.63 -3.28
C VAL A 87 -9.88 -2.59 -3.98
N LYS A 88 -9.67 -2.83 -5.27
CA LYS A 88 -10.47 -3.81 -6.04
C LYS A 88 -10.25 -5.23 -5.50
N GLY A 89 -11.26 -6.09 -5.63
CA GLY A 89 -11.14 -7.50 -5.26
C GLY A 89 -9.97 -8.19 -5.95
N CYS A 90 -9.26 -9.05 -5.23
CA CYS A 90 -8.05 -9.72 -5.70
C CYS A 90 -6.92 -8.74 -6.09
N SER A 91 -6.87 -7.57 -5.44
CA SER A 91 -5.86 -6.55 -5.65
C SER A 91 -5.28 -6.07 -4.31
N ALA A 92 -4.29 -5.18 -4.41
CA ALA A 92 -3.65 -4.52 -3.28
C ALA A 92 -3.50 -3.02 -3.60
N GLY A 93 -3.68 -2.16 -2.61
CA GLY A 93 -3.22 -0.78 -2.62
C GLY A 93 -1.93 -0.68 -1.81
N VAL A 94 -0.88 -0.11 -2.40
CA VAL A 94 0.43 0.03 -1.74
C VAL A 94 0.83 1.50 -1.76
N TRP A 95 0.38 2.24 -0.75
CA TRP A 95 0.55 3.68 -0.64
C TRP A 95 1.87 4.02 0.07
N VAL A 96 2.80 4.60 -0.66
CA VAL A 96 4.13 4.93 -0.14
C VAL A 96 4.25 6.44 0.05
N LEU A 97 4.61 6.86 1.25
CA LEU A 97 4.86 8.27 1.57
C LEU A 97 6.04 8.78 0.75
N ASN A 98 5.83 9.85 -0.02
CA ASN A 98 6.79 10.41 -0.98
C ASN A 98 7.36 9.36 -1.95
N GLY A 99 6.57 8.32 -2.24
CA GLY A 99 7.01 7.18 -3.03
C GLY A 99 7.27 7.49 -4.50
N PRO A 100 7.88 6.53 -5.21
CA PRO A 100 8.17 6.65 -6.65
C PRO A 100 6.92 6.66 -7.53
N GLY A 101 5.74 6.29 -7.00
CA GLY A 101 4.52 6.10 -7.78
C GLY A 101 4.45 4.69 -8.39
N LYS A 102 3.70 4.53 -9.48
CA LYS A 102 3.44 3.24 -10.12
C LYS A 102 4.72 2.49 -10.46
N ILE A 103 4.79 1.22 -10.06
CA ILE A 103 5.93 0.34 -10.33
C ILE A 103 5.47 -0.83 -11.19
N GLY A 104 6.10 -0.94 -12.37
CA GLY A 104 5.76 -1.93 -13.37
C GLY A 104 4.47 -1.62 -14.14
N SER A 105 4.08 -2.56 -15.00
CA SER A 105 2.88 -2.45 -15.85
C SER A 105 1.69 -3.20 -15.25
N ASP A 106 0.47 -2.78 -15.59
CA ASP A 106 -0.73 -3.44 -15.09
C ASP A 106 -0.82 -4.90 -15.58
N GLY A 107 -1.28 -5.77 -14.69
CA GLY A 107 -1.48 -7.18 -14.96
C GLY A 107 -2.87 -7.64 -14.56
N GLU A 108 -3.10 -8.95 -14.66
CA GLU A 108 -4.37 -9.57 -14.27
C GLU A 108 -4.69 -9.42 -12.77
N PHE A 109 -3.64 -9.28 -11.94
CA PHE A 109 -3.67 -8.96 -10.51
C PHE A 109 -2.92 -7.65 -10.27
N LEU A 110 -3.24 -6.92 -9.18
CA LEU A 110 -2.72 -5.58 -8.88
C LEU A 110 -3.23 -4.52 -9.91
N LYS A 111 -4.55 -4.33 -9.94
CA LYS A 111 -5.29 -3.36 -10.78
C LYS A 111 -5.89 -2.22 -9.96
#